data_AF-A0A0Q8SYT4-F1
#
_entry.id   AF-A0A0Q8SYT4-F1
#
_cell.length_a   1.000
_cell.length_b   1.000
_cell.length_c   1.000
_cell.angle_alpha   90.00
_cell.angle_beta   90.00
_cell.angle_gamma   90.00
#
_symmetry.space_group_name_H-M   'P 1'
#
loop_
_entity.id
_entity.type
_entity.pdbx_description
1 polymer ?
#
loop_
_entity_poly.entity_id
_entity_poly.type
_entity_poly.pdbx_seq_one_letter_code
_entity_poly.pdbx_strand_id
1 'polypeptide(L)'
;MKKIVTAIVIAASAQWASADGLKSLEAFMKSTQTGRADFTQVVTSPPKEGQTARTKNSSGSFEFQRPGRFKFVYKKPFEQTIVADGQTLWLHDVDLNQVTQRAQAQALGTTPAALLASAPDLSALKADFTLESAPEADGLQWVLARPKAKDGQLQSVRVGFAGEQLAALDILDSFGQRSAIRFSGMQANAALPAGTFQFKPPAGADVVKQ
;
A
#
# COMPACT_ATOMS: atom_id res chain seq x y z
N MET A 1 30.35 -27.11 -55.40
CA MET A 1 29.31 -27.88 -54.69
C MET A 1 29.75 -28.10 -53.25
N LYS A 2 28.78 -28.14 -52.32
CA LYS A 2 28.87 -28.40 -50.86
C LYS A 2 29.11 -27.17 -49.99
N LYS A 3 27.99 -26.51 -49.66
CA LYS A 3 27.84 -25.53 -48.58
C LYS A 3 27.70 -26.32 -47.27
N ILE A 4 28.54 -26.05 -46.27
CA ILE A 4 28.40 -26.59 -44.92
C ILE A 4 27.74 -25.51 -44.08
N VAL A 5 26.47 -25.73 -43.72
CA VAL A 5 25.71 -24.87 -42.83
C VAL A 5 25.98 -25.35 -41.41
N THR A 6 26.71 -24.54 -40.63
CA THR A 6 26.92 -24.80 -39.21
C THR A 6 25.77 -24.16 -38.45
N ALA A 7 24.87 -24.98 -37.91
CA ALA A 7 23.78 -24.54 -37.07
C ALA A 7 24.31 -24.19 -35.67
N ILE A 8 24.34 -22.89 -35.35
CA ILE A 8 24.56 -22.40 -33.99
C ILE A 8 23.24 -22.57 -33.23
N VAL A 9 23.19 -23.53 -32.32
CA VAL A 9 22.11 -23.67 -31.34
C VAL A 9 22.37 -22.64 -30.25
N ILE A 10 21.63 -21.53 -30.30
CA ILE A 10 21.57 -20.57 -29.19
C ILE A 10 20.71 -21.21 -28.10
N ALA A 11 21.37 -21.82 -27.11
CA ALA A 11 20.74 -22.20 -25.86
C ALA A 11 20.36 -20.92 -25.10
N ALA A 12 19.13 -20.45 -25.29
CA ALA A 12 18.55 -19.41 -24.45
C ALA A 12 18.33 -20.02 -23.06
N SER A 13 19.32 -19.84 -22.18
CA SER A 13 19.12 -19.98 -20.74
C SER A 13 18.13 -18.91 -20.32
N ALA A 14 16.84 -19.26 -20.32
CA ALA A 14 15.84 -18.50 -19.59
C ALA A 14 16.27 -18.52 -18.13
N GLN A 15 16.94 -17.46 -17.70
CA GLN A 15 17.11 -17.19 -16.28
C GLN A 15 15.69 -17.08 -15.74
N TRP A 16 15.24 -18.11 -15.03
CA TRP A 16 14.13 -17.99 -14.11
C TRP A 16 14.55 -16.94 -13.08
N ALA A 17 14.28 -15.68 -13.38
CA ALA A 17 14.09 -14.68 -12.36
C ALA A 17 12.90 -15.19 -11.54
N SER A 18 13.18 -15.95 -10.48
CA SER A 18 12.15 -16.30 -9.52
C SER A 18 11.58 -14.99 -9.00
N ALA A 19 10.34 -14.71 -9.41
CA ALA A 19 9.51 -13.64 -8.90
C ALA A 19 9.22 -13.95 -7.43
N ASP A 20 10.19 -13.67 -6.56
CA ASP A 20 10.09 -13.98 -5.14
C ASP A 20 9.60 -12.76 -4.36
N GLY A 21 8.46 -12.20 -4.79
CA GLY A 21 7.83 -11.08 -4.10
C GLY A 21 7.53 -11.42 -2.64
N LEU A 22 7.17 -12.68 -2.35
CA LEU A 22 6.92 -13.15 -0.98
C LEU A 22 8.17 -13.05 -0.10
N LYS A 23 9.35 -13.40 -0.62
CA LYS A 23 10.61 -13.19 0.09
C LYS A 23 10.91 -11.72 0.32
N SER A 24 10.64 -10.85 -0.66
CA SER A 24 10.82 -9.41 -0.52
C SER A 24 9.87 -8.81 0.54
N LEU A 25 8.62 -9.28 0.57
CA LEU A 25 7.67 -8.93 1.63
C LEU A 25 8.14 -9.43 3.00
N GLU A 26 8.58 -10.67 3.10
CA GLU A 26 9.11 -11.22 4.36
C GLU A 26 10.32 -10.42 4.86
N ALA A 27 11.27 -10.12 3.98
CA ALA A 27 12.43 -9.31 4.28
C ALA A 27 12.02 -7.92 4.78
N PHE A 28 11.11 -7.24 4.06
CA PHE A 28 10.61 -5.92 4.43
C PHE A 28 9.92 -5.91 5.79
N MET A 29 9.04 -6.89 6.06
CA MET A 29 8.34 -6.98 7.35
C MET A 29 9.29 -7.28 8.51
N LYS A 30 10.33 -8.08 8.28
CA LYS A 30 11.32 -8.45 9.30
C LYS A 30 12.31 -7.32 9.59
N SER A 31 12.81 -6.65 8.56
CA SER A 31 13.93 -5.70 8.66
C SER A 31 13.49 -4.25 8.92
N THR A 32 12.24 -3.91 8.64
CA THR A 32 11.74 -2.54 8.72
C THR A 32 10.72 -2.42 9.83
N GLN A 33 11.01 -1.68 10.90
CA GLN A 33 10.06 -1.45 12.00
C GLN A 33 9.42 -0.07 11.91
N THR A 34 10.18 0.92 11.45
CA THR A 34 9.68 2.26 11.13
C THR A 34 9.99 2.58 9.68
N GLY A 35 9.27 3.53 9.10
CA GLY A 35 9.64 4.06 7.81
C GLY A 35 8.95 5.35 7.46
N ARG A 36 9.53 6.06 6.49
CA ARG A 36 8.95 7.27 5.89
C ARG A 36 9.18 7.23 4.38
N ALA A 37 8.20 7.69 3.61
CA ALA A 37 8.32 7.91 2.17
C ALA A 37 7.39 9.05 1.73
N ASP A 38 7.68 9.63 0.58
CA ASP A 38 6.67 10.38 -0.17
C ASP A 38 5.88 9.42 -1.07
N PHE A 39 4.65 9.79 -1.41
CA PHE A 39 3.82 9.00 -2.33
C PHE A 39 3.07 9.85 -3.34
N THR A 40 2.78 9.23 -4.48
CA THR A 40 1.72 9.64 -5.40
C THR A 40 0.66 8.55 -5.45
N GLN A 41 -0.60 8.95 -5.59
CA GLN A 41 -1.75 8.06 -5.64
C GLN A 41 -2.63 8.42 -6.84
N VAL A 42 -3.05 7.40 -7.57
CA VAL A 42 -4.05 7.53 -8.64
C VAL A 42 -5.22 6.62 -8.31
N VAL A 43 -6.38 7.23 -8.07
CA VAL A 43 -7.64 6.53 -7.85
C VAL A 43 -8.45 6.54 -9.13
N THR A 44 -8.78 5.37 -9.65
CA THR A 44 -9.58 5.18 -10.87
C THR A 44 -10.91 4.55 -10.49
N SER A 45 -12.01 5.27 -10.73
CA SER A 45 -13.36 4.71 -10.58
C SER A 45 -13.72 3.85 -11.80
N PRO A 46 -14.50 2.76 -11.61
CA PRO A 46 -14.98 1.97 -12.73
C PRO A 46 -15.77 2.87 -13.71
N PRO A 47 -15.59 2.71 -15.03
CA PRO A 47 -16.33 3.47 -16.02
C PRO A 47 -17.82 3.15 -15.93
N LYS A 48 -18.66 4.17 -16.11
CA LYS A 48 -20.09 3.97 -16.42
C LYS A 48 -20.23 3.72 -17.92
N GLU A 49 -21.30 3.05 -18.32
CA GLU A 49 -21.57 2.74 -19.73
C GLU A 49 -21.46 4.01 -20.60
N GLY A 50 -20.65 3.94 -21.66
CA GLY A 50 -20.39 5.06 -22.56
C GLY A 50 -19.46 6.17 -22.02
N GLN A 51 -18.86 6.02 -20.84
CA GLN A 51 -17.95 7.03 -20.26
C GLN A 51 -16.53 6.50 -20.07
N THR A 52 -15.55 7.40 -20.21
CA THR A 52 -14.16 7.13 -19.81
C THR A 52 -14.05 7.00 -18.29
N ALA A 53 -13.17 6.11 -17.83
CA ALA A 53 -12.87 5.97 -16.40
C ALA A 53 -12.38 7.30 -15.81
N ARG A 54 -12.92 7.68 -14.65
CA ARG A 54 -12.53 8.93 -13.97
C ARG A 54 -11.36 8.65 -13.05
N THR A 55 -10.35 9.52 -13.11
CA THR A 55 -9.16 9.42 -12.26
C THR A 55 -9.07 10.62 -11.31
N LYS A 56 -8.59 10.37 -10.10
CA LYS A 56 -8.20 11.38 -9.12
C LYS A 56 -6.75 11.14 -8.74
N ASN A 57 -5.94 12.19 -8.83
CA ASN A 57 -4.53 12.14 -8.46
C ASN A 57 -4.36 12.79 -7.10
N SER A 58 -3.48 12.25 -6.28
CA SER A 58 -3.11 12.84 -5.00
C SER A 58 -1.64 12.57 -4.69
N SER A 59 -1.05 13.39 -3.83
CA SER A 59 0.34 13.19 -3.41
C SER A 59 0.52 13.61 -1.97
N GLY A 60 1.49 13.02 -1.29
CA GLY A 60 1.67 13.24 0.13
C GLY A 60 2.89 12.56 0.71
N SER A 61 2.90 12.45 2.03
CA SER A 61 3.89 11.69 2.79
C SER A 61 3.23 10.57 3.57
N PHE A 62 3.95 9.46 3.69
CA PHE A 62 3.57 8.28 4.44
C PHE A 62 4.63 7.98 5.49
N GLU A 63 4.18 7.76 6.72
CA GLU A 63 5.02 7.35 7.84
C GLU A 63 4.38 6.16 8.54
N PHE A 64 5.19 5.23 9.03
CA PHE A 64 4.67 4.11 9.81
C PHE A 64 5.64 3.67 10.88
N GLN A 65 5.08 3.07 11.93
CA GLN A 65 5.77 2.37 12.99
C GLN A 65 4.97 1.13 13.34
N ARG A 66 5.58 -0.04 13.20
CA ARG A 66 4.94 -1.29 13.56
C ARG A 66 4.97 -1.50 15.07
N PRO A 67 3.97 -2.21 15.63
CA PRO A 67 2.71 -2.56 14.98
C PRO A 67 1.69 -1.41 15.04
N GLY A 68 0.83 -1.31 14.02
CA GLY A 68 -0.44 -0.60 14.13
C GLY A 68 -0.40 0.92 14.05
N ARG A 69 0.76 1.56 13.84
CA ARG A 69 0.83 3.03 13.74
C ARG A 69 1.22 3.47 12.35
N PHE A 70 0.44 4.37 11.79
CA PHE A 70 0.79 5.02 10.53
C PHE A 70 0.17 6.39 10.40
N LYS A 71 0.72 7.17 9.47
CA LYS A 71 0.24 8.50 9.13
C LYS A 71 0.36 8.73 7.62
N PHE A 72 -0.77 9.02 6.99
CA PHE A 72 -0.82 9.60 5.66
C PHE A 72 -1.12 11.08 5.77
N VAL A 73 -0.32 11.90 5.10
CA VAL A 73 -0.60 13.33 4.91
C VAL A 73 -0.72 13.58 3.43
N TYR A 74 -1.95 13.73 2.94
CA TYR A 74 -2.24 14.18 1.59
C TYR A 74 -2.05 15.69 1.52
N LYS A 75 -1.24 16.14 0.57
CA LYS A 75 -0.89 17.55 0.37
C LYS A 75 -1.56 18.18 -0.86
N LYS A 76 -1.95 17.34 -1.82
CA LYS A 76 -2.56 17.77 -3.09
C LYS A 76 -3.59 16.76 -3.58
N PRO A 77 -4.64 17.19 -4.29
CA PRO A 77 -5.09 18.58 -4.43
C PRO A 77 -5.82 19.11 -3.18
N PHE A 78 -6.28 18.22 -2.31
CA PHE A 78 -6.96 18.54 -1.07
C PHE A 78 -6.13 18.03 0.11
N GLU A 79 -6.11 18.81 1.19
CA GLU A 79 -5.35 18.46 2.38
C GLU A 79 -6.15 17.49 3.26
N GLN A 80 -5.60 16.30 3.47
CA GLN A 80 -6.23 15.28 4.30
C GLN A 80 -5.16 14.58 5.13
N THR A 81 -5.44 14.35 6.40
CA THR A 81 -4.57 13.55 7.27
C THR A 81 -5.30 12.29 7.74
N ILE A 82 -4.67 11.13 7.59
CA ILE A 82 -5.14 9.87 8.16
C ILE A 82 -4.09 9.41 9.17
N VAL A 83 -4.47 9.26 10.44
CA VAL A 83 -3.57 8.79 11.51
C VAL A 83 -4.16 7.55 12.18
N ALA A 84 -3.40 6.46 12.16
CA ALA A 84 -3.62 5.32 13.03
C ALA A 84 -2.68 5.44 14.23
N ASP A 85 -3.23 5.64 15.42
CA ASP A 85 -2.46 5.83 16.65
C ASP A 85 -2.22 4.53 17.44
N GLY A 86 -2.69 3.39 16.90
CA GLY A 86 -2.67 2.07 17.53
C GLY A 86 -3.99 1.68 18.20
N GLN A 87 -4.91 2.62 18.39
CA GLN A 87 -6.24 2.40 18.99
C GLN A 87 -7.36 3.03 18.17
N THR A 88 -7.12 4.23 17.65
CA THR A 88 -8.08 5.04 16.90
C THR A 88 -7.52 5.36 15.52
N LEU A 89 -8.38 5.21 14.51
CA LEU A 89 -8.15 5.75 13.17
C LEU A 89 -8.81 7.12 13.10
N TRP A 90 -7.99 8.15 12.92
CA TRP A 90 -8.39 9.54 12.73
C TRP A 90 -8.32 9.88 11.24
N LEU A 91 -9.40 10.44 10.70
CA LEU A 91 -9.44 11.01 9.35
C LEU A 91 -9.80 12.48 9.50
N HIS A 92 -8.89 13.36 9.09
CA HIS A 92 -9.09 14.80 9.12
C HIS A 92 -9.10 15.33 7.70
N ASP A 93 -10.26 15.82 7.27
CA ASP A 93 -10.40 16.64 6.07
C ASP A 93 -10.18 18.10 6.48
N VAL A 94 -9.07 18.68 6.03
CA VAL A 94 -8.63 20.02 6.47
C VAL A 94 -9.55 21.08 5.88
N ASP A 95 -9.98 20.92 4.63
CA ASP A 95 -10.79 21.90 3.92
C ASP A 95 -12.20 21.98 4.51
N LEU A 96 -12.74 20.83 4.95
CA LEU A 96 -14.03 20.76 5.64
C LEU A 96 -13.92 21.02 7.15
N ASN A 97 -12.70 21.11 7.69
CA ASN A 97 -12.43 21.14 9.12
C ASN A 97 -13.20 20.06 9.89
N GLN A 98 -13.22 18.84 9.33
CA GLN A 98 -13.98 17.71 9.86
C GLN A 98 -13.04 16.58 10.25
N VAL A 99 -13.24 16.04 11.44
CA VAL A 99 -12.51 14.89 11.97
C VAL A 99 -13.46 13.73 12.18
N THR A 100 -13.22 12.62 11.50
CA THR A 100 -13.86 11.34 11.81
C THR A 100 -12.93 10.50 12.66
N GLN A 101 -13.43 9.96 13.76
CA GLN A 101 -12.71 8.98 14.57
C GLN A 101 -13.43 7.64 14.57
N ARG A 102 -12.66 6.56 14.36
CA ARG A 102 -13.16 5.17 14.34
C ARG A 102 -12.27 4.27 15.18
N ALA A 103 -12.85 3.24 15.77
CA ALA A 103 -12.07 2.16 16.38
C ALA A 103 -11.14 1.55 15.31
N GLN A 104 -9.83 1.60 15.54
CA GLN A 104 -8.85 1.18 14.55
C GLN A 104 -9.05 -0.28 14.13
N ALA A 105 -9.29 -1.18 15.10
CA ALA A 105 -9.53 -2.60 14.84
C ALA A 105 -10.67 -2.87 13.84
N GLN A 106 -11.67 -1.98 13.75
CA GLN A 106 -12.81 -2.10 12.83
C GLN A 106 -12.57 -1.39 11.50
N ALA A 107 -11.68 -0.39 11.47
CA ALA A 107 -11.47 0.48 10.31
C ALA A 107 -10.24 0.11 9.48
N LEU A 108 -9.25 -0.63 10.02
CA LEU A 108 -8.03 -0.96 9.26
C LEU A 108 -8.31 -1.77 7.99
N GLY A 109 -9.35 -2.61 8.00
CA GLY A 109 -9.77 -3.41 6.84
C GLY A 109 -10.20 -2.58 5.63
N THR A 110 -10.46 -1.28 5.79
CA THR A 110 -10.82 -0.37 4.70
C THR A 110 -9.64 0.47 4.21
N THR A 111 -8.46 0.34 4.83
CA THR A 111 -7.25 1.10 4.47
C THR A 111 -6.14 0.14 4.05
N PRO A 112 -5.88 -0.05 2.76
CA PRO A 112 -4.91 -1.05 2.30
C PRO A 112 -3.47 -0.79 2.72
N ALA A 113 -3.12 0.45 3.05
CA ALA A 113 -1.82 0.75 3.64
C ALA A 113 -1.71 0.31 5.12
N ALA A 114 -2.84 0.16 5.82
CA ALA A 114 -2.84 -0.53 7.10
C ALA A 114 -2.29 -1.95 6.95
N LEU A 115 -2.57 -2.66 5.85
CA LEU A 115 -2.02 -3.99 5.59
C LEU A 115 -0.51 -4.06 5.85
N LEU A 116 0.21 -3.02 5.42
CA LEU A 116 1.66 -2.96 5.55
C LEU A 116 2.10 -2.47 6.93
N ALA A 117 1.39 -1.51 7.52
CA ALA A 117 1.80 -0.87 8.78
C ALA A 117 1.22 -1.51 10.05
N SER A 118 0.12 -2.25 9.94
CA SER A 118 -0.62 -2.81 11.08
C SER A 118 -0.13 -4.20 11.47
N ALA A 119 0.26 -5.02 10.50
CA ALA A 119 0.73 -6.37 10.76
C ALA A 119 2.09 -6.32 11.48
N PRO A 120 2.22 -6.93 12.69
CA PRO A 120 3.49 -7.01 13.40
C PRO A 120 4.53 -7.84 12.63
N ASP A 121 4.07 -8.88 11.91
CA ASP A 121 4.90 -9.78 11.15
C ASP A 121 4.09 -10.46 10.01
N LEU A 122 4.79 -11.25 9.22
CA LEU A 122 4.19 -11.99 8.09
C LEU A 122 3.14 -13.01 8.54
N SER A 123 3.24 -13.57 9.75
CA SER A 123 2.30 -14.56 10.27
C SER A 123 0.94 -13.92 10.58
N ALA A 124 0.95 -12.75 11.21
CA ALA A 124 -0.25 -11.95 11.43
C ALA A 124 -0.91 -11.55 10.10
N LEU A 125 -0.11 -11.14 9.11
CA LEU A 125 -0.63 -10.83 7.77
C LEU A 125 -1.26 -12.06 7.10
N LYS A 126 -0.62 -13.23 7.21
CA LYS A 126 -1.14 -14.52 6.70
C LYS A 126 -2.38 -15.01 7.46
N ALA A 127 -2.68 -14.49 8.65
CA ALA A 127 -3.92 -14.83 9.34
C ALA A 127 -5.12 -14.28 8.58
N ASP A 128 -5.05 -13.01 8.16
CA ASP A 128 -6.14 -12.28 7.52
C ASP A 128 -6.14 -12.37 5.99
N PHE A 129 -4.99 -12.64 5.37
CA PHE A 129 -4.82 -12.64 3.93
C PHE A 129 -4.22 -13.94 3.39
N THR A 130 -4.68 -14.34 2.22
CA THR A 130 -3.96 -15.28 1.34
C THR A 130 -2.92 -14.47 0.56
N LEU A 131 -1.65 -14.85 0.69
CA LEU A 131 -0.51 -14.17 0.06
C LEU A 131 0.09 -15.06 -1.03
N GLU A 132 0.24 -14.52 -2.23
CA GLU A 132 0.78 -15.21 -3.39
C GLU A 132 1.80 -14.31 -4.11
N SER A 133 2.90 -14.88 -4.61
CA SER A 133 3.74 -14.14 -5.55
C SER A 133 2.96 -13.88 -6.84
N ALA A 134 3.04 -12.66 -7.35
CA ALA A 134 2.49 -12.28 -8.64
C ALA A 134 3.62 -12.04 -9.65
N PRO A 135 3.33 -12.11 -10.96
CA PRO A 135 4.33 -11.84 -12.00
C PRO A 135 5.00 -10.48 -11.80
N GLU A 136 6.29 -10.42 -12.11
CA GLU A 136 7.02 -9.16 -12.16
C GLU A 136 6.36 -8.23 -13.19
N ALA A 137 6.24 -6.95 -12.84
CA ALA A 137 5.71 -5.93 -13.72
C ALA A 137 6.31 -4.58 -13.33
N ASP A 138 6.59 -3.74 -14.31
CA ASP A 138 7.18 -2.40 -14.13
C ASP A 138 8.53 -2.43 -13.37
N GLY A 139 9.28 -3.54 -13.48
CA GLY A 139 10.54 -3.76 -12.76
C GLY A 139 10.36 -4.03 -11.26
N LEU A 140 9.15 -4.37 -10.82
CA LEU A 140 8.83 -4.64 -9.41
C LEU A 140 8.44 -6.10 -9.20
N GLN A 141 8.91 -6.66 -8.10
CA GLN A 141 8.45 -7.94 -7.59
C GLN A 141 7.15 -7.73 -6.83
N TRP A 142 6.10 -8.49 -7.18
CA TRP A 142 4.77 -8.27 -6.64
C TRP A 142 4.32 -9.41 -5.73
N VAL A 143 3.66 -9.05 -4.63
CA VAL A 143 2.86 -9.95 -3.81
C VAL A 143 1.40 -9.57 -3.95
N LEU A 144 0.55 -10.54 -4.25
CA LEU A 144 -0.90 -10.39 -4.22
C LEU A 144 -1.44 -10.89 -2.88
N ALA A 145 -2.07 -9.99 -2.14
CA ALA A 145 -2.78 -10.26 -0.91
C ALA A 145 -4.29 -10.20 -1.17
N ARG A 146 -5.00 -11.29 -0.86
CA ARG A 146 -6.47 -11.35 -0.90
C ARG A 146 -7.01 -11.57 0.51
N PRO A 147 -7.95 -10.74 1.00
CA PRO A 147 -8.54 -10.94 2.31
C PRO A 147 -9.28 -12.29 2.33
N LYS A 148 -9.17 -13.01 3.44
CA LYS A 148 -9.91 -14.26 3.64
C LYS A 148 -11.39 -14.02 4.01
N ALA A 149 -11.66 -12.87 4.64
CA ALA A 149 -13.02 -12.42 4.90
C ALA A 149 -13.68 -11.95 3.59
N LYS A 150 -14.91 -12.41 3.33
CA LYS A 150 -15.62 -12.15 2.07
C LYS A 150 -16.47 -10.86 2.08
N ASP A 151 -16.74 -10.31 3.25
CA ASP A 151 -17.70 -9.21 3.43
C ASP A 151 -17.02 -7.84 3.57
N GLY A 152 -15.73 -7.77 3.22
CA GLY A 152 -14.91 -6.57 3.33
C GLY A 152 -15.06 -5.62 2.13
N GLN A 153 -14.70 -4.35 2.34
CA GLN A 153 -14.61 -3.37 1.26
C GLN A 153 -13.39 -3.59 0.34
N LEU A 154 -12.49 -4.50 0.70
CA LEU A 154 -11.26 -4.78 -0.01
C LEU A 154 -11.39 -6.09 -0.81
N GLN A 155 -11.08 -6.06 -2.11
CA GLN A 155 -11.00 -7.29 -2.92
C GLN A 155 -9.57 -7.82 -2.99
N SER A 156 -8.58 -6.95 -3.21
CA SER A 156 -7.18 -7.35 -3.24
C SER A 156 -6.23 -6.19 -3.08
N VAL A 157 -5.01 -6.50 -2.66
CA VAL A 157 -3.87 -5.58 -2.62
C VAL A 157 -2.70 -6.25 -3.29
N ARG A 158 -2.03 -5.57 -4.22
CA ARG A 158 -0.71 -5.93 -4.69
C ARG A 158 0.31 -5.05 -4.00
N VAL A 159 1.36 -5.65 -3.46
CA VAL A 159 2.49 -4.97 -2.83
C VAL A 159 3.70 -5.13 -3.73
N GLY A 160 4.24 -4.02 -4.23
CA GLY A 160 5.34 -3.99 -5.18
C GLY A 160 6.65 -3.60 -4.51
N PHE A 161 7.70 -4.37 -4.79
CA PHE A 161 9.03 -4.17 -4.23
C PHE A 161 10.08 -3.96 -5.32
N ALA A 162 10.96 -2.99 -5.09
CA ALA A 162 12.21 -2.83 -5.83
C ALA A 162 13.32 -3.44 -4.97
N GLY A 163 13.68 -4.70 -5.23
CA GLY A 163 14.45 -5.50 -4.29
C GLY A 163 13.66 -5.75 -3.01
N GLU A 164 14.18 -5.35 -1.85
CA GLU A 164 13.49 -5.44 -0.55
C GLU A 164 12.77 -4.14 -0.15
N GLN A 165 12.86 -3.09 -0.97
CA GLN A 165 12.28 -1.80 -0.67
C GLN A 165 10.83 -1.72 -1.18
N LEU A 166 9.90 -1.35 -0.29
CA LEU A 166 8.53 -1.06 -0.68
C LEU A 166 8.49 0.09 -1.69
N ALA A 167 7.93 -0.18 -2.87
CA ALA A 167 7.88 0.75 -4.00
C ALA A 167 6.44 1.09 -4.41
N ALA A 168 5.49 0.16 -4.24
CA ALA A 168 4.14 0.36 -4.73
C ALA A 168 3.06 -0.39 -3.94
N LEU A 169 1.84 0.14 -4.00
CA LEU A 169 0.61 -0.57 -3.67
C LEU A 169 -0.37 -0.43 -4.82
N ASP A 170 -0.99 -1.52 -5.25
CA ASP A 170 -2.20 -1.47 -6.09
C ASP A 170 -3.36 -2.10 -5.33
N ILE A 171 -4.48 -1.39 -5.26
CA ILE A 171 -5.63 -1.75 -4.45
C ILE A 171 -6.81 -1.90 -5.38
N LEU A 172 -7.58 -2.97 -5.18
CA LEU A 172 -8.90 -3.13 -5.76
C LEU A 172 -9.92 -3.25 -4.63
N ASP A 173 -10.89 -2.35 -4.59
CA ASP A 173 -11.99 -2.38 -3.62
C ASP A 173 -13.21 -3.18 -4.15
N SER A 174 -14.21 -3.42 -3.30
CA SER A 174 -15.41 -4.19 -3.63
C SER A 174 -16.32 -3.52 -4.66
N PHE A 175 -16.16 -2.20 -4.86
CA PHE A 175 -16.89 -1.41 -5.85
C PHE A 175 -16.15 -1.37 -7.20
N GLY A 176 -14.99 -2.01 -7.33
CA GLY A 176 -14.18 -2.02 -8.55
C GLY A 176 -13.31 -0.76 -8.73
N GLN A 177 -13.21 0.09 -7.71
CA GLN A 177 -12.29 1.22 -7.70
C GLN A 177 -10.85 0.71 -7.56
N ARG A 178 -9.95 1.29 -8.33
CA ARG A 178 -8.52 0.97 -8.30
C ARG A 178 -7.73 2.13 -7.70
N SER A 179 -6.94 1.87 -6.67
CA SER A 179 -6.00 2.87 -6.13
C SER A 179 -4.58 2.38 -6.32
N ALA A 180 -3.80 3.10 -7.12
CA ALA A 180 -2.39 2.83 -7.37
C ALA A 180 -1.56 3.87 -6.62
N ILE A 181 -0.80 3.43 -5.62
CA ILE A 181 0.12 4.24 -4.83
C ILE A 181 1.55 3.91 -5.25
N ARG A 182 2.36 4.92 -5.49
CA ARG A 182 3.80 4.79 -5.79
C ARG A 182 4.58 5.55 -4.74
N PHE A 183 5.50 4.86 -4.09
CA PHE A 183 6.37 5.44 -3.07
C PHE A 183 7.68 5.92 -3.66
N SER A 184 8.23 6.98 -3.08
CA SER A 184 9.53 7.53 -3.44
C SER A 184 10.26 7.99 -2.18
N GLY A 185 11.59 7.95 -2.21
CA GLY A 185 12.41 8.36 -1.05
C GLY A 185 12.15 7.51 0.20
N MET A 186 11.90 6.20 0.04
CA MET A 186 11.67 5.29 1.16
C MET A 186 12.89 5.25 2.07
N GLN A 187 12.68 5.53 3.35
CA GLN A 187 13.67 5.44 4.41
C GLN A 187 13.20 4.38 5.40
N ALA A 188 13.80 3.20 5.32
CA ALA A 188 13.57 2.13 6.29
C ALA A 188 14.27 2.45 7.61
N ASN A 189 13.64 2.09 8.73
CA ASN A 189 14.12 2.32 10.08
C ASN A 189 14.42 3.80 10.38
N ALA A 190 13.63 4.71 9.79
CA ALA A 190 13.74 6.14 10.03
C ALA A 190 13.49 6.48 11.51
N ALA A 191 14.28 7.42 12.04
CA ALA A 191 14.03 7.99 13.35
C ALA A 191 12.77 8.89 13.28
N LEU A 192 11.71 8.47 13.99
CA LEU A 192 10.46 9.22 14.07
C LEU A 192 10.36 9.92 15.43
N PRO A 193 10.05 11.23 15.48
CA PRO A 193 9.86 11.93 16.74
C PRO A 193 8.79 11.28 17.63
N ALA A 194 8.96 11.43 18.94
CA ALA A 194 7.92 11.08 19.88
C ALA A 194 6.64 11.87 19.55
N GLY A 195 5.53 11.17 19.37
CA GLY A 195 4.25 11.80 19.04
C GLY A 195 3.92 11.93 17.55
N THR A 196 4.73 11.40 16.63
CA THR A 196 4.41 11.39 15.18
C THR A 196 2.98 10.91 14.87
N PHE A 197 2.51 9.91 15.63
CA PHE A 197 1.19 9.29 15.46
C PHE A 197 0.16 9.75 16.50
N GLN A 198 0.45 10.76 17.31
CA GLN A 198 -0.54 11.37 18.19
C GLN A 198 -1.35 12.37 17.36
N PHE A 199 -2.66 12.18 17.31
CA PHE A 199 -3.57 13.11 16.65
C PHE A 199 -4.40 13.86 17.69
N LYS A 200 -4.42 15.18 17.57
CA LYS A 200 -5.31 16.05 18.32
C LYS A 200 -6.19 16.80 17.32
N PRO A 201 -7.53 16.67 17.39
CA PRO A 201 -8.42 17.45 16.55
C PRO A 201 -8.11 18.95 16.67
N PRO A 202 -8.04 19.70 15.55
CA PRO A 202 -7.83 21.14 15.61
C PRO A 202 -9.02 21.84 16.29
N ALA A 203 -8.77 23.03 16.82
CA ALA A 203 -9.80 23.80 17.49
C ALA A 203 -10.94 24.13 16.51
N GLY A 204 -12.18 23.89 16.94
CA GLY A 204 -13.38 24.15 16.14
C GLY A 204 -13.68 23.11 15.05
N ALA A 205 -12.91 22.01 14.97
CA ALA A 205 -13.24 20.92 14.05
C ALA A 205 -14.55 20.22 14.46
N ASP A 206 -15.35 19.84 13.46
CA ASP A 206 -16.49 18.96 13.66
C ASP A 206 -16.00 17.52 13.87
N VAL A 207 -16.21 16.97 15.08
CA VAL A 207 -15.69 15.65 15.45
C VAL A 207 -16.83 14.62 15.45
N VAL A 208 -16.81 13.74 14.46
CA VAL A 208 -17.77 12.65 14.30
C VAL A 208 -17.17 11.34 14.83
N LYS A 209 -17.91 10.66 15.71
CA LYS A 209 -17.55 9.33 16.24
C LYS A 209 -18.36 8.25 15.56
N GLN A 210 -17.70 7.20 15.08
CA GLN A 210 -18.33 6.03 14.47
C GLN A 210 -17.85 4.73 15.13
#